data_AF-A0A7C5XFA1-F1
#
_entry.id   AF-A0A7C5XFA1-F1
#
_cell.length_a   1.000
_cell.length_b   1.000
_cell.length_c   1.000
_cell.angle_alpha   90.00
_cell.angle_beta   90.00
_cell.angle_gamma   90.00
#
_symmetry.space_group_name_H-M   'P 1'
#
loop_
_entity.id
_entity.type
_entity.pdbx_description
1 polymer ?
#
loop_
_entity_poly.entity_id
_entity_poly.type
_entity_poly.pdbx_seq_one_letter_code
_entity_poly.pdbx_strand_id
1 'polypeptide(L)' 'MVKSPTEMLREELRKLGLELLDVYSFKDYDIIRIHDKRVNKVILYKSRQKVNTITSKEDASKLANEVSRYVAH' A
#
# COMPACT_ATOMS: atom_id res chain seq x y z
N MET A 1 -19.14 5.87 7.63
CA MET A 1 -17.94 5.69 8.48
C MET A 1 -16.75 6.25 7.75
N VAL A 2 -15.89 7.02 8.43
CA VAL A 2 -14.59 7.45 7.87
C VAL A 2 -13.75 6.19 7.73
N LYS A 3 -13.34 5.85 6.51
CA LYS A 3 -12.46 4.70 6.27
C LYS A 3 -11.12 4.97 6.93
N SER A 4 -10.53 3.95 7.57
CA SER A 4 -9.16 4.09 8.07
C SER A 4 -8.18 4.27 6.89
N PRO A 5 -7.04 4.93 7.12
CA PRO A 5 -5.99 5.07 6.11
C PRO A 5 -5.59 3.73 5.45
N THR A 6 -5.49 2.67 6.25
CA THR A 6 -5.18 1.31 5.81
C THR A 6 -6.29 0.72 4.93
N GLU A 7 -7.56 0.97 5.23
CA GLU A 7 -8.67 0.52 4.39
C GLU A 7 -8.70 1.24 3.05
N MET A 8 -8.44 2.56 3.04
CA MET A 8 -8.34 3.32 1.78
C MET A 8 -7.22 2.74 0.91
N LEU A 9 -6.04 2.52 1.47
CA LEU A 9 -4.91 1.93 0.74
C LEU A 9 -5.24 0.52 0.24
N ARG A 10 -5.87 -0.32 1.06
CA ARG A 10 -6.27 -1.69 0.68
C ARG A 10 -7.22 -1.68 -0.52
N GLU A 11 -8.19 -0.76 -0.56
CA GLU A 11 -9.13 -0.66 -1.68
C GLU A 11 -8.44 -0.26 -2.99
N GLU A 12 -7.51 0.70 -2.94
CA GLU A 12 -6.78 1.15 -4.13
C GLU A 12 -5.81 0.06 -4.63
N LEU A 13 -5.10 -0.63 -3.73
CA LEU A 13 -4.25 -1.78 -4.10
C LEU A 13 -5.05 -2.91 -4.76
N ARG A 14 -6.25 -3.21 -4.23
CA ARG A 14 -7.12 -4.26 -4.77
C ARG A 14 -7.50 -4.02 -6.23
N LYS A 15 -7.72 -2.77 -6.63
CA LYS A 15 -8.01 -2.41 -8.05
C LYS A 15 -6.85 -2.73 -8.99
N LEU A 16 -5.63 -2.83 -8.46
CA LEU A 16 -4.41 -3.11 -9.19
C LEU A 16 -4.02 -4.60 -9.13
N GLY A 17 -4.88 -5.46 -8.55
CA GLY A 17 -4.59 -6.89 -8.36
C GLY A 17 -3.61 -7.18 -7.21
N LEU A 18 -3.38 -6.20 -6.33
CA LEU A 18 -2.49 -6.31 -5.18
C LEU A 18 -3.31 -6.43 -3.89
N GLU A 19 -2.82 -7.21 -2.94
CA GLU A 19 -3.42 -7.36 -1.62
C GLU A 19 -2.48 -6.84 -0.53
N LEU A 20 -3.01 -5.95 0.31
CA LEU A 20 -2.31 -5.48 1.49
C LEU A 20 -2.40 -6.53 2.59
N LEU A 21 -1.25 -7.08 3.00
CA LEU A 21 -1.15 -8.05 4.08
C LEU A 21 -0.95 -7.33 5.42
N ASP A 22 0.17 -6.62 5.56
CA ASP A 22 0.60 -5.99 6.81
C ASP A 22 1.26 -4.64 6.54
N VAL A 23 1.26 -3.77 7.55
CA VAL A 23 2.04 -2.52 7.58
C VAL A 23 2.85 -2.49 8.86
N TYR A 24 4.16 -2.40 8.73
CA TYR A 24 5.08 -2.23 9.86
C TYR A 24 5.57 -0.78 9.88
N SER A 25 5.21 -0.05 10.93
CA SER A 25 5.58 1.35 11.08
C SER A 25 6.83 1.55 11.91
N PHE A 26 7.82 2.26 11.34
CA PHE A 26 9.04 2.67 12.02
C PHE A 26 8.98 4.16 12.42
N LYS A 27 10.10 4.80 12.75
CA LYS A 27 10.10 6.24 13.02
C LYS A 27 9.86 7.05 11.73
N ASP A 28 10.65 6.78 10.69
CA ASP A 28 10.72 7.64 9.49
C ASP A 28 10.13 7.02 8.22
N TYR A 29 9.74 5.75 8.27
CA TYR A 29 9.22 5.02 7.10
C TYR A 29 8.27 3.89 7.53
N ASP A 30 7.49 3.38 6.58
CA ASP A 30 6.69 2.17 6.75
C ASP A 30 7.20 1.07 5.82
N ILE A 31 7.13 -0.18 6.27
CA ILE A 31 7.27 -1.35 5.39
C ILE A 31 5.87 -1.89 5.14
N ILE A 32 5.47 -1.90 3.88
CA ILE A 32 4.17 -2.37 3.42
C ILE A 32 4.37 -3.76 2.81
N ARG A 33 3.73 -4.77 3.39
CA ARG A 33 3.80 -6.15 2.93
C ARG A 33 2.61 -6.44 2.02
N ILE A 34 2.90 -6.87 0.80
CA ILE A 34 1.92 -6.89 -0.29
C ILE A 34 2.02 -8.22 -1.02
N HIS A 35 0.87 -8.81 -1.32
CA HIS A 35 0.78 -9.99 -2.17
C HIS A 35 0.36 -9.56 -3.57
N ASP A 36 1.21 -9.81 -4.56
CA ASP A 36 0.81 -9.74 -5.96
C ASP A 36 0.14 -11.05 -6.37
N LYS A 37 -1.18 -11.01 -6.55
CA LYS A 37 -1.99 -12.17 -6.91
C LYS A 37 -1.72 -12.67 -8.32
N ARG A 38 -1.19 -11.82 -9.21
CA ARG A 38 -0.96 -12.16 -10.62
C ARG A 38 0.20 -13.13 -10.78
N VAL A 39 1.24 -12.96 -9.95
CA VAL A 39 2.46 -13.79 -9.98
C VAL A 39 2.63 -14.64 -8.72
N ASN A 40 1.66 -14.57 -7.80
CA ASN A 40 1.66 -15.25 -6.51
C ASN A 40 2.94 -15.00 -5.69
N LYS A 41 3.37 -13.74 -5.59
CA LYS A 41 4.58 -13.34 -4.83
C LYS A 41 4.25 -12.36 -3.72
N VAL A 42 4.93 -12.50 -2.59
CA VAL A 42 4.88 -11.53 -1.49
C VAL A 42 6.09 -10.61 -1.57
N ILE A 43 5.84 -9.31 -1.52
CA ILE A 43 6.82 -8.25 -1.70
C ILE A 43 6.75 -7.31 -0.50
N LEU A 44 7.90 -6.79 -0.09
CA LEU A 44 8.03 -5.76 0.92
C LEU A 44 8.38 -4.43 0.24
N TYR A 45 7.49 -3.45 0.34
CA TYR A 45 7.72 -2.11 -0.17
C TYR A 45 8.04 -1.16 0.98
N LYS A 46 9.21 -0.51 0.92
CA LYS A 46 9.61 0.50 1.90
C LYS A 46 9.11 1.87 1.47
N SER A 47 8.07 2.37 2.13
CA SER A 47 7.48 3.68 1.88
C SER A 47 8.08 4.74 2.79
N ARG A 48 8.53 5.87 2.21
CA ARG A 48 8.87 7.07 2.99
C ARG A 48 7.63 7.79 3.50
N GLN A 49 6.51 7.68 2.78
CA GLN A 49 5.21 8.17 3.23
C GLN A 49 4.62 7.19 4.25
N LYS A 50 4.18 7.72 5.39
CA LYS A 50 3.50 6.94 6.42
C LYS A 50 2.06 6.61 6.01
N VAL A 51 1.64 5.36 6.15
CA VAL A 51 0.27 4.92 5.82
C VAL A 51 -0.75 5.68 6.68
N ASN A 52 -0.43 5.96 7.95
CA ASN A 52 -1.33 6.72 8.83
C ASN A 52 -1.49 8.20 8.46
N THR A 53 -0.68 8.73 7.54
CA THR A 53 -0.80 10.12 7.03
C THR A 53 -1.72 10.22 5.82
N ILE A 54 -2.25 9.11 5.31
CA ILE A 54 -3.22 9.11 4.22
C ILE A 54 -4.53 9.69 4.74
N THR A 55 -4.89 10.88 4.25
CA THR A 55 -6.12 11.59 4.62
C THR A 55 -7.19 11.58 3.53
N SER A 56 -6.80 11.22 2.30
CA SER A 56 -7.67 11.26 1.12
C SER A 56 -7.53 10.01 0.26
N LYS A 57 -8.50 9.80 -0.61
CA LYS A 57 -8.45 8.72 -1.61
C LYS A 57 -7.32 8.97 -2.61
N GLU A 58 -7.07 10.22 -2.96
CA GLU A 58 -5.99 10.63 -3.87
C GLU A 58 -4.62 10.23 -3.32
N ASP A 59 -4.39 10.41 -2.01
CA ASP A 59 -3.13 10.00 -1.36
C ASP A 59 -2.98 8.47 -1.35
N ALA A 60 -4.06 7.75 -1.05
CA ALA A 60 -4.07 6.29 -1.12
C ALA A 60 -3.77 5.78 -2.53
N SER A 61 -4.38 6.39 -3.55
CA SER A 61 -4.15 6.03 -4.96
C SER A 61 -2.72 6.35 -5.39
N LYS A 62 -2.11 7.45 -4.94
CA LYS A 62 -0.70 7.76 -5.22
C LYS A 62 0.22 6.66 -4.67
N LEU A 63 0.07 6.31 -3.40
CA LEU A 63 0.90 5.29 -2.76
C LEU A 63 0.67 3.90 -3.39
N ALA A 64 -0.56 3.53 -3.71
CA ALA A 64 -0.88 2.27 -4.39
C ALA A 64 -0.22 2.19 -5.79
N ASN A 65 -0.19 3.30 -6.53
CA ASN A 65 0.49 3.36 -7.82
C ASN A 65 2.02 3.26 -7.69
N GLU A 66 2.62 3.88 -6.67
CA GLU A 66 4.06 3.75 -6.39
C GLU A 66 4.45 2.30 -6.09
N VAL A 67 3.66 1.63 -5.23
CA VAL A 67 3.78 0.19 -4.98
C VAL A 67 3.69 -0.59 -6.29
N SER A 68 2.66 -0.35 -7.10
CA SER A 68 2.42 -1.13 -8.32
C SER A 68 3.58 -1.02 -9.31
N ARG A 69 4.19 0.17 -9.44
CA ARG A 69 5.41 0.37 -10.23
C ARG A 69 6.59 -0.42 -9.66
N TYR A 70 6.77 -0.41 -8.33
CA TYR A 70 7.82 -1.18 -7.68
C TYR A 70 7.67 -2.70 -7.91
N VAL A 71 6.45 -3.21 -7.88
CA VAL A 71 6.15 -4.64 -8.12
C VAL A 71 6.36 -5.05 -9.58
N ALA A 72 6.23 -4.12 -10.53
CA ALA A 72 6.42 -4.39 -11.96
C ALA A 72 7.90 -4.48 -12.38
N HIS A 73 8.83 -4.08 -11.53
CA HIS A 73 10.28 -4.17 -11.72
C HIS A 73 10.85 -5.41 -11.02
#